data_AF-A0AA35T7J7-F1
#
_entry.id   AF-A0AA35T7J7-F1
#
_cell.length_a   1.000
_cell.length_b   1.000
_cell.length_c   1.000
_cell.angle_alpha   90.00
_cell.angle_beta   90.00
_cell.angle_gamma   90.00
#
_symmetry.space_group_name_H-M   'P 1'
#
loop_
_entity.id
_entity.type
_entity.pdbx_description
1 polymer ?
#
loop_
_entity_poly.entity_id
_entity_poly.type
_entity_poly.pdbx_seq_one_letter_code
_entity_poly.pdbx_strand_id
1 'polypeptide(L)'
;MAGFFEENANALVGAENVGHIEHRTGSTDMGDVSYLMPVIHPYVGGATGIGHGADYVVQDYQLAVITAAKAMAGTVIDLMSDGAGEARKVIANHRPEMTSRQYVNFMRSLASEASYTEA
;
A
#
# COMPACT_ATOMS: atom_id res chain seq x y z
N MET A 1 -4.33 9.69 5.95
CA MET A 1 -3.84 9.26 4.62
C MET A 1 -4.88 8.41 3.91
N ALA A 2 -5.33 7.30 4.50
CA ALA A 2 -6.39 6.46 3.89
C ALA A 2 -7.66 7.24 3.55
N GLY A 3 -8.12 8.15 4.42
CA GLY A 3 -9.29 9.00 4.15
C GLY A 3 -9.15 9.87 2.88
N PHE A 4 -7.99 10.50 2.63
CA PHE A 4 -7.75 11.25 1.40
C PHE A 4 -7.85 10.34 0.16
N PHE A 5 -7.24 9.15 0.21
CA PHE A 5 -7.35 8.21 -0.89
C PHE A 5 -8.79 7.75 -1.11
N GLU A 6 -9.54 7.47 -0.04
CA GLU A 6 -10.94 7.07 -0.09
C GLU A 6 -11.82 8.16 -0.70
N GLU A 7 -11.66 9.42 -0.30
CA GLU A 7 -12.39 10.55 -0.88
C GLU A 7 -12.12 10.71 -2.38
N ASN A 8 -10.85 10.61 -2.79
CA ASN A 8 -10.48 10.66 -4.21
C ASN A 8 -11.04 9.46 -4.99
N ALA A 9 -10.99 8.25 -4.42
CA ALA A 9 -11.56 7.06 -5.03
C ALA A 9 -13.08 7.18 -5.17
N ASN A 10 -13.78 7.63 -4.13
CA ASN A 10 -15.22 7.86 -4.14
C ASN A 10 -15.63 8.84 -5.25
N ALA A 11 -14.87 9.92 -5.46
CA ALA A 11 -15.13 10.87 -6.53
C ALA A 11 -14.93 10.28 -7.95
N LEU A 12 -14.08 9.26 -8.09
CA LEU A 12 -13.73 8.65 -9.36
C LEU A 12 -14.60 7.45 -9.73
N VAL A 13 -14.99 6.64 -8.75
CA VAL A 13 -15.70 5.36 -8.98
C VAL A 13 -17.03 5.24 -8.24
N GLY A 14 -17.42 6.22 -7.43
CA GLY A 14 -18.63 6.15 -6.60
C GLY A 14 -18.39 5.38 -5.29
N ALA A 15 -19.03 5.84 -4.21
CA ALA A 15 -18.82 5.29 -2.87
C ALA A 15 -19.29 3.83 -2.75
N GLU A 16 -20.26 3.42 -3.56
CA GLU A 16 -20.75 2.04 -3.64
C GLU A 16 -19.70 1.05 -4.20
N ASN A 17 -18.65 1.56 -4.86
CA ASN A 17 -17.56 0.77 -5.44
C ASN A 17 -16.26 0.84 -4.62
N VAL A 18 -16.28 1.52 -3.47
CA VAL A 18 -15.15 1.62 -2.55
C VAL A 18 -15.48 0.87 -1.27
N GLY A 19 -14.59 0.00 -0.84
CA GLY A 19 -14.79 -0.84 0.33
C GLY A 19 -13.50 -1.11 1.08
N HIS A 20 -13.66 -1.54 2.33
CA HIS A 20 -12.54 -1.88 3.20
C HIS A 20 -12.32 -3.39 3.17
N ILE A 21 -11.06 -3.78 3.15
CA ILE A 21 -10.65 -5.18 3.08
C ILE A 21 -10.12 -5.59 4.46
N GLU A 22 -10.65 -6.68 5.00
CA GLU A 22 -10.15 -7.32 6.21
C GLU A 22 -8.77 -7.95 6.00
N HIS A 23 -8.12 -8.39 7.08
CA HIS A 23 -6.82 -9.04 7.02
C HIS A 23 -6.78 -10.22 6.01
N ARG A 24 -5.69 -10.33 5.25
CA ARG A 24 -5.46 -11.36 4.22
C ARG A 24 -4.07 -11.98 4.36
N THR A 25 -3.88 -13.14 3.73
CA THR A 25 -2.64 -13.95 3.78
C THR A 25 -1.59 -13.56 2.73
N GLY A 26 -1.76 -12.44 2.03
CA GLY A 26 -0.76 -11.95 1.08
C GLY A 26 0.45 -11.33 1.80
N SER A 27 1.63 -11.42 1.19
CA SER A 27 2.85 -10.77 1.68
C SER A 27 3.29 -9.65 0.73
N THR A 28 3.91 -8.62 1.29
CA THR A 28 4.47 -7.48 0.56
C THR A 28 5.56 -6.83 1.41
N ASP A 29 6.62 -6.37 0.75
CA ASP A 29 7.68 -5.54 1.34
C ASP A 29 7.20 -4.14 1.74
N MET A 30 6.00 -3.70 1.34
CA MET A 30 5.40 -2.46 1.82
C MET A 30 5.23 -2.44 3.36
N GLY A 31 5.10 -3.62 3.98
CA GLY A 31 5.11 -3.77 5.45
C GLY A 31 6.40 -3.23 6.08
N ASP A 32 7.54 -3.42 5.42
CA ASP A 32 8.85 -2.95 5.89
C ASP A 32 8.90 -1.42 5.98
N VAL A 33 8.33 -0.73 4.98
CA VAL A 33 8.24 0.73 4.94
C VAL A 33 7.31 1.24 6.05
N SER A 34 6.24 0.49 6.35
CA SER A 34 5.28 0.87 7.39
C SER A 34 5.87 0.90 8.81
N TYR A 35 6.99 0.21 9.06
CA TYR A 35 7.74 0.33 10.32
C TYR A 35 8.48 1.67 10.46
N LEU A 36 8.73 2.37 9.35
CA LEU A 36 9.56 3.58 9.31
C LEU A 36 8.74 4.87 9.17
N MET A 37 7.62 4.81 8.44
CA MET A 37 6.81 5.98 8.14
C MET A 37 5.34 5.61 7.91
N PRO A 38 4.42 6.62 7.90
CA PRO A 38 3.03 6.39 7.56
C PRO A 38 2.88 5.85 6.13
N VAL A 39 2.14 4.76 5.98
CA VAL A 39 1.89 4.10 4.70
C VAL A 39 0.42 3.69 4.59
N ILE A 40 -0.09 3.65 3.37
CA ILE A 40 -1.31 2.94 3.00
C ILE A 40 -1.01 1.98 1.86
N HIS A 41 -1.76 0.89 1.77
CA HIS A 41 -1.68 -0.08 0.66
C HIS A 41 -3.08 -0.30 0.08
N PRO A 42 -3.60 0.65 -0.72
CA PRO A 42 -4.89 0.48 -1.37
C PRO A 42 -4.81 -0.57 -2.48
N TYR A 43 -5.90 -1.32 -2.65
CA TYR A 43 -6.07 -2.25 -3.77
C TYR A 43 -7.04 -1.65 -4.77
N VAL A 44 -6.75 -1.83 -6.06
CA VAL A 44 -7.66 -1.47 -7.14
C VAL A 44 -8.00 -2.72 -7.94
N GLY A 45 -9.27 -2.87 -8.29
CA GLY A 45 -9.75 -3.95 -9.14
C GLY A 45 -9.33 -3.78 -10.61
N GLY A 46 -9.98 -4.55 -11.49
CA GLY A 46 -9.76 -4.48 -12.94
C GLY A 46 -8.90 -5.61 -13.51
N ALA A 47 -8.44 -6.54 -12.67
CA ALA A 47 -7.86 -7.81 -13.10
C ALA A 47 -8.83 -8.98 -12.90
N THR A 48 -8.70 -10.01 -13.75
CA THR A 48 -9.43 -11.28 -13.68
C THR A 48 -8.45 -12.45 -13.64
N GLY A 49 -8.94 -13.65 -13.28
CA GLY A 49 -8.10 -14.84 -13.09
C GLY A 49 -7.54 -14.95 -11.67
N ILE A 50 -6.68 -15.94 -11.43
CA ILE A 50 -6.08 -16.18 -10.10
C ILE A 50 -4.79 -15.37 -9.98
N GLY A 51 -4.58 -14.68 -8.86
CA GLY A 51 -3.30 -14.02 -8.58
C GLY A 51 -2.14 -15.01 -8.64
N HIS A 52 -1.09 -14.70 -9.42
CA HIS A 52 0.02 -15.60 -9.77
C HIS A 52 -0.36 -16.82 -10.64
N GLY A 53 -1.59 -16.89 -11.14
CA GLY A 53 -2.05 -17.91 -12.09
C GLY A 53 -1.71 -17.59 -13.54
N ALA A 54 -1.72 -18.61 -14.40
CA ALA A 54 -1.49 -18.46 -15.83
C ALA A 54 -2.64 -17.74 -16.57
N ASP A 55 -3.79 -17.58 -15.91
CA ASP A 55 -4.98 -16.89 -16.42
C ASP A 55 -5.11 -15.44 -15.91
N TYR A 56 -4.13 -14.95 -15.15
CA TYR A 56 -4.14 -13.59 -14.61
C TYR A 56 -4.02 -12.55 -15.74
N VAL A 57 -5.00 -11.65 -15.84
CA VAL A 57 -5.01 -10.59 -16.85
C VAL A 57 -5.65 -9.32 -16.32
N VAL A 58 -5.04 -8.17 -16.65
CA VAL A 58 -5.66 -6.85 -16.43
C VAL A 58 -6.69 -6.61 -17.54
N GLN A 59 -7.96 -6.86 -17.22
CA GLN A 59 -9.08 -6.77 -18.15
C GLN A 59 -9.58 -5.34 -18.32
N ASP A 60 -9.57 -4.56 -17.24
CA ASP A 60 -9.94 -3.14 -17.22
C ASP A 60 -8.71 -2.29 -16.88
N TYR A 61 -7.96 -1.95 -17.91
CA TYR A 61 -6.77 -1.11 -17.80
C TYR A 61 -7.12 0.32 -17.34
N GLN A 62 -8.29 0.83 -17.71
CA GLN A 62 -8.70 2.18 -17.32
C GLN A 62 -8.89 2.25 -15.81
N LEU A 63 -9.58 1.28 -15.21
CA LEU A 63 -9.73 1.22 -13.76
C LEU A 63 -8.39 0.91 -13.06
N ALA A 64 -7.74 -0.19 -13.46
CA ALA A 64 -6.57 -0.73 -12.77
C ALA A 64 -5.34 0.20 -12.81
N VAL A 65 -5.20 0.99 -13.87
CA VAL A 65 -4.02 1.84 -14.08
C VAL A 65 -4.36 3.32 -14.06
N ILE A 66 -5.26 3.78 -14.93
CA ILE A 66 -5.49 5.21 -15.12
C ILE A 66 -6.26 5.82 -13.95
N THR A 67 -7.37 5.21 -13.54
CA THR A 67 -8.18 5.66 -12.42
C THR A 67 -7.42 5.48 -11.10
N ALA A 68 -6.73 4.35 -10.92
CA ALA A 68 -5.83 4.15 -9.78
C ALA A 68 -4.77 5.25 -9.66
N ALA A 69 -4.11 5.60 -10.76
CA ALA A 69 -3.11 6.66 -10.79
C ALA A 69 -3.70 8.03 -10.44
N LYS A 70 -4.93 8.33 -10.90
CA LYS A 70 -5.63 9.57 -10.53
C LYS A 70 -5.94 9.63 -9.05
N ALA A 71 -6.42 8.55 -8.44
CA ALA A 71 -6.69 8.49 -7.00
C ALA A 71 -5.41 8.70 -6.17
N MET A 72 -4.30 8.06 -6.58
CA MET A 72 -2.99 8.28 -5.94
C MET A 72 -2.50 9.72 -6.12
N ALA A 73 -2.61 10.29 -7.33
CA ALA A 73 -2.20 11.66 -7.59
C ALA A 73 -3.03 12.68 -6.78
N GLY A 74 -4.34 12.49 -6.69
CA GLY A 74 -5.22 13.29 -5.84
C GLY A 74 -4.81 13.23 -4.37
N THR A 75 -4.51 12.03 -3.87
CA THR A 75 -3.99 11.84 -2.50
C THR A 75 -2.69 12.62 -2.26
N VAL A 76 -1.77 12.61 -3.22
CA VAL A 76 -0.52 13.39 -3.14
C VAL A 76 -0.82 14.89 -3.12
N ILE A 77 -1.75 15.36 -3.96
CA ILE A 77 -2.16 16.77 -3.99
C ILE A 77 -2.74 17.18 -2.63
N ASP A 78 -3.68 16.43 -2.07
CA ASP A 78 -4.31 16.75 -0.78
C ASP A 78 -3.30 16.78 0.38
N LEU A 79 -2.29 15.90 0.33
CA LEU A 79 -1.24 15.86 1.33
C LEU A 79 -0.27 17.04 1.22
N MET A 80 0.04 17.46 0.00
CA MET A 80 1.15 18.38 -0.32
C MET A 80 0.68 19.82 -0.60
N SER A 81 -0.61 20.05 -0.83
CA SER A 81 -1.19 21.38 -0.99
C SER A 81 -1.02 22.23 0.27
N ASP A 82 -1.21 23.55 0.12
CA ASP A 82 -1.11 24.52 1.22
C ASP A 82 0.18 24.36 2.04
N GLY A 83 1.27 24.16 1.29
CA GLY A 83 2.59 23.94 1.82
C GLY A 83 2.72 22.63 2.59
N ALA A 84 2.01 21.56 2.25
CA ALA A 84 2.05 20.22 2.86
C ALA A 84 1.58 20.16 4.32
N GLY A 85 0.53 20.93 4.65
CA GLY A 85 -0.05 20.97 5.99
C GLY A 85 -0.53 19.59 6.47
N GLU A 86 -1.26 18.86 5.62
CA GLU A 86 -1.81 17.55 5.95
C GLU A 86 -0.72 16.47 6.03
N ALA A 87 0.26 16.46 5.11
CA ALA A 87 1.40 15.56 5.21
C ALA A 87 2.16 15.72 6.53
N ARG A 88 2.41 16.96 6.96
CA ARG A 88 3.07 17.23 8.25
C ARG A 88 2.26 16.72 9.44
N LYS A 89 0.93 16.88 9.43
CA LYS A 89 0.06 16.32 10.49
C LYS A 89 0.15 14.80 10.52
N VAL A 90 0.10 14.15 9.37
CA VAL A 90 0.22 12.68 9.25
C VAL A 90 1.56 12.19 9.83
N ILE A 91 2.66 12.85 9.47
CA ILE A 91 4.00 12.51 10.00
C ILE A 91 4.08 12.78 11.51
N ALA A 92 3.59 13.93 11.98
CA ALA A 92 3.66 14.31 13.40
C ALA A 92 2.84 13.39 14.31
N ASN A 93 1.75 12.81 13.80
CA ASN A 93 0.89 11.89 14.54
C ASN A 93 1.34 10.43 14.47
N HIS A 94 2.27 10.10 13.59
CA HIS A 94 2.79 8.74 13.48
C HIS A 94 3.72 8.38 14.63
N ARG A 95 3.61 7.14 15.09
CA ARG A 95 4.47 6.55 16.11
C ARG A 95 5.04 5.27 15.52
N PRO A 96 6.29 5.31 15.00
CA PRO A 96 6.90 4.11 14.44
C PRO A 96 7.21 3.12 15.57
N GLU A 97 6.89 1.85 15.35
CA GLU A 97 7.17 0.75 16.29
C GLU A 97 8.68 0.52 16.48
N MET A 98 9.46 0.80 15.43
CA MET A 98 10.91 0.66 15.43
C MET A 98 11.55 1.90 14.81
N THR A 99 12.70 2.31 15.35
CA THR A 99 13.62 3.17 14.60
C THR A 99 14.19 2.41 13.40
N SER A 100 14.67 3.13 12.38
CA SER A 100 15.33 2.49 11.22
C SER A 100 16.47 1.56 11.62
N ARG A 101 17.21 1.89 12.68
CA ARG A 101 18.30 1.03 13.19
C ARG A 101 17.76 -0.24 13.84
N GLN A 102 16.69 -0.15 14.63
CA GLN A 102 16.05 -1.33 15.22
C GLN A 102 15.48 -2.24 14.14
N TYR A 103 14.82 -1.67 13.14
CA TYR A 103 14.28 -2.42 12.00
C TYR A 103 15.38 -3.19 11.24
N VAL A 104 16.46 -2.52 10.86
CA VAL A 104 17.59 -3.16 10.16
C VAL A 104 18.24 -4.26 11.01
N ASN A 105 18.39 -4.04 12.32
CA ASN A 105 18.91 -5.05 13.22
C ASN A 105 17.98 -6.26 13.33
N PHE A 106 16.66 -6.03 13.40
CA PHE A 106 15.65 -7.10 13.41
C PHE A 106 15.74 -7.93 12.12
N MET A 107 15.72 -7.32 10.94
CA MET A 107 15.80 -8.05 9.67
C MET A 107 17.08 -8.87 9.53
N ARG A 108 18.21 -8.34 9.97
CA ARG A 108 19.48 -9.09 10.00
C ARG A 108 19.45 -10.27 10.95
N SER A 109 18.72 -10.16 12.07
CA SER A 109 18.58 -11.26 13.03
C SER A 109 17.74 -12.43 12.49
N LEU A 110 16.87 -12.17 11.50
CA LEU A 110 16.07 -13.20 10.84
C LEU A 110 16.83 -13.93 9.73
N ALA A 111 17.88 -13.32 9.17
CA ALA A 111 18.64 -13.90 8.08
C ALA A 111 19.46 -15.11 8.56
N SER A 112 19.18 -16.28 7.99
CA SER A 112 19.94 -17.50 8.21
C SER A 112 20.08 -18.28 6.91
N GLU A 113 21.13 -19.07 6.81
CA GLU A 113 21.40 -19.95 5.67
C GLU A 113 21.42 -21.40 6.15
N ALA A 114 20.76 -22.27 5.41
CA ALA A 114 20.76 -23.71 5.65
C ALA A 114 20.97 -24.44 4.33
N SER A 115 21.80 -25.48 4.35
CA SER A 115 22.01 -26.39 3.22
C SER A 115 21.41 -27.75 3.53
N TYR A 116 20.81 -28.36 2.51
CA TYR A 116 20.19 -29.68 2.61
C TYR A 116 20.80 -30.59 1.55
N THR A 117 21.05 -31.85 1.91
CA THR A 117 21.42 -32.90 0.96
C THR A 117 20.25 -33.88 0.84
N GLU A 118 20.03 -34.42 -0.36
CA GLU A 118 19.09 -35.55 -0.52
C GLU A 118 19.54 -36.73 0.34
N ALA A 119 18.57 -37.45 0.90
CA ALA A 119 18.81 -38.63 1.75
C ALA A 119 19.17 -39.85 0.91
#